data_AF-A0A7M3Z2K0-F1
#
_entry.id   AF-A0A7M3Z2K0-F1
#
_cell.length_a   1.000
_cell.length_b   1.000
_cell.length_c   1.000
_cell.angle_alpha   90.00
_cell.angle_beta   90.00
_cell.angle_gamma   90.00
#
_symmetry.space_group_name_H-M   'P 1'
#
loop_
_entity.id
_entity.type
_entity.pdbx_description
1 polymer ?
#
loop_
_entity_poly.entity_id
_entity_poly.type
_entity_poly.pdbx_seq_one_letter_code
_entity_poly.pdbx_strand_id
1 'polypeptide(L)'
;EETLDHSDLLLAYPGQVDRQYAEQFLALVRSQMAEAGGDPVLLAERIRRLAAVNGKLLPGEAMPPANAVRVMTIHGSKGLQSKVVVVCGLFSENQSNLGQSLRDSILVSGQLFSPRAKPWKSRDNIDSGSWRFSSEVLTSQVQAEARRLLYVACTRVKDRLILAGAPDGISLDSQLGEVNIKWKYKPTPPFGWMWLEALRQAAHRDGQLTGPWLLEDDAALSHLQGSIATPLPFSGKGQITLSPSNLMGSPHLAPGLLPNFPVYHHPDVIMPVRENLSSLVRFTRLQESARLPVVELAKSGSPRVVGRKIRIAPHTLDAAHSCIRSHWLKEYVGISGESIILPFIPDDADASTEPILPAANELGSLFHRLVELGLPNPGLSDTLPSTPLSEQWVTPSANRMTDSGLISQVLDELLPVTVDRTIAAAMLMRMAEILLQGKLGRLTLGESINNLHVEALRTEWPF
;
A
#
# COMPACT_ATOMS: atom_id res chain seq x y z
N GLU A 1 -17.52 4.76 -35.54
CA GLU A 1 -16.47 4.15 -34.70
C GLU A 1 -16.64 2.65 -34.77
N GLU A 2 -15.80 1.97 -35.56
CA GLU A 2 -15.76 0.50 -35.56
C GLU A 2 -14.84 0.05 -34.44
N THR A 3 -15.40 -0.71 -33.49
CA THR A 3 -14.66 -1.41 -32.43
C THR A 3 -14.09 -2.70 -33.00
N LEU A 4 -12.80 -2.97 -32.77
CA LEU A 4 -12.14 -4.18 -33.27
C LEU A 4 -12.77 -5.43 -32.65
N ASP A 5 -13.03 -6.47 -33.44
CA ASP A 5 -13.42 -7.78 -32.93
C ASP A 5 -12.19 -8.72 -32.82
N HIS A 6 -12.34 -9.80 -32.06
CA HIS A 6 -11.30 -10.83 -31.92
C HIS A 6 -10.96 -11.52 -33.25
N SER A 7 -11.88 -11.53 -34.22
CA SER A 7 -11.63 -12.01 -35.58
C SER A 7 -10.70 -11.11 -36.38
N ASP A 8 -10.60 -9.83 -36.03
CA ASP A 8 -9.77 -8.86 -36.73
C ASP A 8 -8.29 -9.00 -36.35
N LEU A 9 -8.03 -9.65 -35.21
CA LEU A 9 -6.70 -10.00 -34.76
C LEU A 9 -6.26 -11.29 -35.47
N LEU A 10 -5.37 -11.16 -36.46
CA LEU A 10 -4.75 -12.29 -37.18
C LEU A 10 -3.70 -13.03 -36.33
N LEU A 11 -4.02 -13.29 -35.06
CA LEU A 11 -3.18 -13.99 -34.09
C LEU A 11 -3.81 -15.34 -33.75
N ALA A 12 -3.01 -16.41 -33.69
CA ALA A 12 -3.47 -17.68 -33.16
C ALA A 12 -3.64 -17.55 -31.64
N TYR A 13 -4.89 -17.52 -31.16
CA TYR A 13 -5.29 -17.30 -29.75
C TYR A 13 -5.05 -15.87 -29.21
N PRO A 14 -5.81 -14.86 -29.68
CA PRO A 14 -5.68 -13.50 -29.17
C PRO A 14 -6.12 -13.41 -27.70
N GLY A 15 -5.28 -12.82 -26.86
CA GLY A 15 -5.64 -12.44 -25.50
C GLY A 15 -6.54 -11.20 -25.48
N GLN A 16 -7.22 -10.97 -24.36
CA GLN A 16 -8.06 -9.77 -24.17
C GLN A 16 -7.22 -8.47 -24.21
N VAL A 17 -5.94 -8.57 -23.83
CA VAL A 17 -4.98 -7.46 -23.84
C VAL A 17 -4.53 -7.10 -25.25
N ASP A 18 -4.38 -8.08 -26.15
CA ASP A 18 -3.92 -7.86 -27.52
C ASP A 18 -4.88 -6.98 -28.31
N ARG A 19 -6.19 -7.17 -28.07
CA ARG A 19 -7.24 -6.31 -28.62
C ARG A 19 -7.08 -4.85 -28.19
N GLN A 20 -6.86 -4.61 -26.90
CA GLN A 20 -6.72 -3.25 -26.37
C GLN A 20 -5.48 -2.55 -26.93
N TYR A 21 -4.37 -3.29 -27.10
CA TYR A 21 -3.19 -2.75 -27.76
C TYR A 21 -3.43 -2.41 -29.24
N ALA A 22 -4.16 -3.26 -29.96
CA ALA A 22 -4.54 -2.96 -31.33
C ALA A 22 -5.45 -1.73 -31.42
N GLU A 23 -6.44 -1.60 -30.54
CA GLU A 23 -7.32 -0.43 -30.45
C GLU A 23 -6.53 0.85 -30.14
N GLN A 24 -5.59 0.80 -29.20
CA GLN A 24 -4.71 1.93 -28.86
C GLN A 24 -3.79 2.33 -30.01
N PHE A 25 -3.24 1.34 -30.72
CA PHE A 25 -2.42 1.61 -31.89
C PHE A 25 -3.23 2.27 -33.01
N LEU A 26 -4.45 1.80 -33.28
CA LEU A 26 -5.33 2.44 -34.25
C LEU A 26 -5.73 3.85 -33.83
N ALA A 27 -5.99 4.08 -32.54
CA ALA A 27 -6.25 5.41 -32.02
C ALA A 27 -5.05 6.36 -32.21
N LEU A 28 -3.83 5.86 -31.97
CA LEU A 28 -2.60 6.60 -32.24
C LEU A 28 -2.44 6.93 -33.73
N VAL A 29 -2.66 5.97 -34.63
CA VAL A 29 -2.57 6.20 -36.07
C VAL A 29 -3.60 7.23 -36.52
N ARG A 30 -4.85 7.14 -36.01
CA ARG A 30 -5.92 8.11 -36.30
C ARG A 30 -5.56 9.52 -35.81
N SER A 31 -4.98 9.66 -34.61
CA SER A 31 -4.56 10.98 -34.10
C SER A 31 -3.43 11.58 -34.94
N GLN A 32 -2.43 10.77 -35.30
CA GLN A 32 -1.33 11.22 -36.16
C GLN A 32 -1.80 11.58 -37.57
N MET A 33 -2.78 10.85 -38.11
CA MET A 33 -3.39 11.13 -39.42
C MET A 33 -4.19 12.44 -39.40
N ALA A 34 -4.94 12.70 -38.32
CA ALA A 34 -5.67 13.94 -38.14
C ALA A 34 -4.73 15.16 -38.07
N GLU A 35 -3.63 15.05 -37.31
CA GLU A 35 -2.62 16.12 -37.23
C GLU A 35 -1.82 16.30 -38.53
N ALA A 36 -1.65 15.24 -39.33
CA ALA A 36 -1.00 15.30 -40.63
C ALA A 36 -1.93 15.79 -41.76
N GLY A 37 -3.19 16.13 -41.45
CA GLY A 37 -4.17 16.58 -42.45
C GLY A 37 -4.59 15.49 -43.44
N GLY A 38 -4.38 14.22 -43.12
CA GLY A 38 -4.77 13.08 -43.95
C GLY A 38 -3.77 12.66 -45.04
N ASP A 39 -2.59 13.29 -45.14
CA ASP A 39 -1.57 12.89 -46.10
C ASP A 39 -0.86 11.58 -45.67
N PRO A 40 -0.95 10.49 -46.46
CA PRO A 40 -0.33 9.21 -46.14
C PRO A 40 1.21 9.27 -46.11
N VAL A 41 1.85 10.16 -46.86
CA VAL A 41 3.32 10.28 -46.89
C VAL A 41 3.82 10.89 -45.59
N LEU A 42 3.16 11.96 -45.13
CA LEU A 42 3.47 12.61 -43.85
C LEU A 42 3.19 11.67 -42.66
N LEU A 43 2.11 10.89 -42.73
CA LEU A 43 1.81 9.87 -41.73
C LEU A 43 2.94 8.83 -41.65
N ALA A 44 3.38 8.29 -42.79
CA ALA A 44 4.46 7.31 -42.85
C ALA A 44 5.78 7.87 -42.30
N GLU A 45 6.11 9.12 -42.60
CA GLU A 45 7.31 9.78 -42.04
C GLU A 45 7.20 9.96 -40.52
N ARG A 46 6.05 10.41 -40.00
CA ARG A 46 5.82 10.57 -38.56
C ARG A 46 5.91 9.25 -37.80
N ILE A 47 5.26 8.19 -38.29
CA ILE A 47 5.36 6.86 -37.69
C ILE A 47 6.82 6.39 -37.70
N ARG A 48 7.55 6.61 -38.80
CA ARG A 48 8.99 6.27 -38.88
C ARG A 48 9.81 7.04 -37.85
N ARG A 49 9.54 8.34 -37.65
CA ARG A 49 10.20 9.15 -36.61
C ARG A 49 9.89 8.61 -35.21
N LEU A 50 8.62 8.33 -34.91
CA LEU A 50 8.20 7.76 -33.61
C LEU A 50 8.85 6.39 -33.36
N ALA A 51 8.94 5.54 -34.39
CA ALA A 51 9.62 4.25 -34.30
C ALA A 51 11.14 4.38 -34.14
N ALA A 52 11.75 5.43 -34.68
CA ALA A 52 13.19 5.70 -34.55
C ALA A 52 13.58 6.27 -33.18
N VAL A 53 12.63 6.87 -32.44
CA VAL A 53 12.86 7.23 -31.05
C VAL A 53 12.95 5.94 -30.24
N ASN A 54 14.18 5.46 -30.02
CA ASN A 54 14.46 4.33 -29.14
C ASN A 54 13.97 4.65 -27.74
N GLY A 55 12.77 4.19 -27.38
CA GLY A 55 12.24 4.45 -26.05
C GLY A 55 10.81 4.00 -25.83
N LYS A 56 10.59 3.43 -24.65
CA LYS A 56 9.30 3.14 -24.02
C LYS A 56 8.49 4.41 -23.72
N LEU A 57 8.46 5.39 -24.62
CA LEU A 57 7.79 6.68 -24.41
C LEU A 57 6.29 6.58 -24.66
N LEU A 58 5.86 5.61 -25.46
CA LEU A 58 4.46 5.27 -25.69
C LEU A 58 4.21 3.80 -25.30
N PRO A 59 4.25 3.46 -24.00
CA PRO A 59 3.84 2.13 -23.57
C PRO A 59 2.33 1.98 -23.82
N GLY A 60 1.92 0.83 -24.34
CA GLY A 60 0.49 0.49 -24.39
C GLY A 60 -0.05 0.32 -22.96
N GLU A 61 -1.17 0.95 -22.65
CA GLU A 61 -1.84 0.86 -21.35
C GLU A 61 -3.05 -0.06 -21.44
N ALA A 62 -2.84 -1.38 -21.30
CA ALA A 62 -3.97 -2.28 -21.25
C ALA A 62 -4.63 -2.24 -19.86
N MET A 63 -5.95 -2.05 -19.83
CA MET A 63 -6.75 -2.31 -18.65
C MET A 63 -6.76 -3.82 -18.42
N PRO A 64 -6.14 -4.29 -17.31
CA PRO A 64 -6.18 -5.71 -17.00
C PRO A 64 -7.63 -6.15 -16.78
N PRO A 65 -7.98 -7.40 -17.10
CA PRO A 65 -9.33 -7.90 -16.88
C PRO A 65 -9.77 -7.72 -15.43
N ALA A 66 -11.07 -7.50 -15.21
CA ALA A 66 -11.64 -7.19 -13.88
C ALA A 66 -11.28 -8.22 -12.79
N ASN A 67 -10.92 -9.45 -13.17
CA ASN A 67 -10.51 -10.55 -12.29
C ASN A 67 -9.00 -10.88 -12.40
N ALA A 68 -8.13 -9.88 -12.47
CA ALA A 68 -6.68 -10.09 -12.50
C ALA A 68 -5.95 -9.45 -11.30
N VAL A 69 -4.83 -10.08 -10.94
CA VAL A 69 -3.86 -9.50 -10.01
C VAL A 69 -3.02 -8.48 -10.77
N ARG A 70 -3.02 -7.23 -10.29
CA ARG A 70 -2.22 -6.15 -10.88
C ARG A 70 -0.83 -6.13 -10.26
N VAL A 71 0.20 -6.30 -11.09
CA VAL A 71 1.60 -6.13 -10.69
C VAL A 71 2.07 -4.76 -11.17
N MET A 72 2.49 -3.90 -10.25
CA MET A 72 2.93 -2.54 -10.55
C MET A 72 4.03 -2.12 -9.59
N THR A 73 4.73 -1.03 -9.93
CA THR A 73 5.70 -0.40 -9.03
C THR A 73 4.99 0.37 -7.92
N ILE A 74 5.69 0.62 -6.81
CA ILE A 74 5.16 1.43 -5.70
C ILE A 74 4.73 2.82 -6.21
N HIS A 75 5.53 3.44 -7.08
CA HIS A 75 5.18 4.72 -7.70
C HIS A 75 3.90 4.65 -8.52
N GLY A 76 3.73 3.61 -9.34
CA GLY A 76 2.52 3.40 -10.15
C GLY A 76 1.27 3.11 -9.32
N SER A 77 1.43 2.73 -8.04
CA SER A 77 0.31 2.54 -7.13
C SER A 77 -0.21 3.83 -6.49
N LYS A 78 0.49 4.96 -6.64
CA LYS A 78 0.11 6.24 -6.01
C LYS A 78 -1.30 6.65 -6.46
N GLY A 79 -2.17 6.93 -5.48
CA GLY A 79 -3.59 7.26 -5.71
C GLY A 79 -4.52 6.07 -5.89
N LEU A 80 -3.98 4.86 -6.09
CA LEU A 80 -4.78 3.63 -6.19
C LEU A 80 -4.96 2.98 -4.82
N GLN A 81 -6.03 2.19 -4.69
CA GLN A 81 -6.29 1.35 -3.52
C GLN A 81 -6.73 -0.05 -3.95
N SER A 82 -6.49 -1.03 -3.09
CA SER A 82 -6.92 -2.40 -3.32
C SER A 82 -7.26 -3.10 -2.00
N LYS A 83 -8.21 -4.03 -2.04
CA LYS A 83 -8.64 -4.81 -0.85
C LYS A 83 -7.46 -5.53 -0.21
N VAL A 84 -6.65 -6.19 -1.04
CA VAL A 84 -5.44 -6.90 -0.64
C VAL A 84 -4.25 -6.29 -1.36
N VAL A 85 -3.17 -6.00 -0.63
CA VAL A 85 -1.90 -5.50 -1.18
C VAL A 85 -0.78 -6.40 -0.74
N VAL A 86 0.06 -6.82 -1.69
CA VAL A 86 1.26 -7.63 -1.44
C VAL A 86 2.48 -6.76 -1.74
N VAL A 87 3.29 -6.47 -0.72
CA VAL A 87 4.55 -5.74 -0.87
C VAL A 87 5.68 -6.76 -0.93
N CYS A 88 6.23 -6.98 -2.13
CA CYS A 88 7.28 -7.95 -2.38
C CYS A 88 8.68 -7.31 -2.30
N GLY A 89 9.70 -8.15 -2.06
CA GLY A 89 11.10 -7.77 -2.19
C GLY A 89 11.60 -6.87 -1.06
N LEU A 90 11.02 -6.99 0.15
CA LEU A 90 11.35 -6.16 1.31
C LEU A 90 12.84 -6.15 1.66
N PHE A 91 13.55 -7.26 1.44
CA PHE A 91 14.97 -7.41 1.74
C PHE A 91 15.86 -7.33 0.49
N SER A 92 15.33 -6.88 -0.66
CA SER A 92 16.12 -6.71 -1.88
C SER A 92 17.11 -5.55 -1.75
N GLU A 93 18.38 -5.78 -2.11
CA GLU A 93 19.41 -4.75 -2.09
C GLU A 93 19.27 -3.71 -3.23
N ASN A 94 18.43 -3.99 -4.25
CA ASN A 94 18.24 -3.12 -5.42
C ASN A 94 17.20 -1.99 -5.21
N GLN A 95 16.83 -1.69 -3.97
CA GLN A 95 15.80 -0.66 -3.67
C GLN A 95 16.32 0.77 -3.86
N SER A 96 17.65 0.99 -3.86
CA SER A 96 18.23 2.31 -4.10
C SER A 96 19.45 2.24 -5.01
N ASN A 97 19.57 3.19 -5.93
CA ASN A 97 20.75 3.36 -6.78
C ASN A 97 21.92 4.07 -6.06
N LEU A 98 21.84 4.24 -4.73
CA LEU A 98 22.82 5.00 -3.94
C LEU A 98 24.24 4.47 -4.13
N GLY A 99 24.41 3.14 -4.16
CA GLY A 99 25.71 2.52 -4.40
C GLY A 99 26.31 2.88 -5.77
N GLN A 100 25.49 3.11 -6.79
CA GLN A 100 25.97 3.58 -8.09
C GLN A 100 26.36 5.06 -8.03
N SER A 101 25.49 5.92 -7.49
CA SER A 101 25.76 7.36 -7.37
C SER A 101 27.00 7.66 -6.53
N LEU A 102 27.28 6.88 -5.48
CA LEU A 102 28.48 7.04 -4.64
C LEU A 102 29.76 6.52 -5.31
N ARG A 103 29.66 5.69 -6.35
CA ARG A 103 30.80 5.24 -7.15
C ARG A 103 31.19 6.26 -8.22
N ASP A 104 30.26 7.11 -8.63
CA ASP A 104 30.52 8.15 -9.61
C ASP A 104 31.56 9.16 -9.08
N SER A 105 32.32 9.75 -9.98
CA SER A 105 33.35 10.74 -9.61
C SER A 105 32.78 12.12 -9.35
N ILE A 106 31.48 12.33 -9.58
CA ILE A 106 30.81 13.61 -9.42
C ILE A 106 29.42 13.33 -8.86
N LEU A 107 29.07 14.03 -7.78
CA LEU A 107 27.71 14.08 -7.26
C LEU A 107 27.07 15.39 -7.69
N VAL A 108 25.94 15.29 -8.37
CA VAL A 108 25.13 16.43 -8.79
C VAL A 108 23.72 16.25 -8.23
N SER A 109 23.28 17.24 -7.47
CA SER A 109 21.91 17.41 -6.99
C SER A 109 21.45 18.83 -7.35
N GLY A 110 20.15 19.11 -7.29
CA GLY A 110 19.61 20.43 -7.64
C GLY A 110 20.21 21.60 -6.85
N GLN A 111 20.79 21.32 -5.69
CA GLN A 111 21.41 22.31 -4.80
C GLN A 111 22.92 22.14 -4.62
N LEU A 112 23.50 21.01 -5.05
CA LEU A 112 24.87 20.63 -4.69
C LEU A 112 25.59 20.07 -5.91
N PHE A 113 26.81 20.56 -6.13
CA PHE A 113 27.76 19.99 -7.06
C PHE A 113 29.04 19.66 -6.30
N SER A 114 29.44 18.39 -6.29
CA SER A 114 30.60 17.94 -5.54
C SER A 114 31.41 16.91 -6.32
N PRO A 115 32.58 17.27 -6.85
CA PRO A 115 33.47 16.32 -7.50
C PRO A 115 34.25 15.51 -6.46
N ARG A 116 34.40 14.21 -6.71
CA ARG A 116 35.34 13.33 -6.03
C ARG A 116 36.70 13.44 -6.71
N ALA A 117 37.51 14.40 -6.28
CA ALA A 117 38.82 14.63 -6.88
C ALA A 117 39.72 13.39 -6.73
N LYS A 118 40.08 12.78 -7.87
CA LYS A 118 41.10 11.73 -7.97
C LYS A 118 42.19 12.12 -8.98
N PRO A 119 43.04 13.11 -8.64
CA PRO A 119 44.09 13.57 -9.55
C PRO A 119 45.15 12.51 -9.88
N TRP A 120 45.37 11.52 -9.01
CA TRP A 120 46.32 10.43 -9.23
C TRP A 120 45.64 9.07 -9.12
N LYS A 121 45.80 8.21 -10.15
CA LYS A 121 45.22 6.86 -10.15
C LYS A 121 45.82 5.93 -9.10
N SER A 122 47.10 6.14 -8.75
CA SER A 122 47.88 5.33 -7.81
C SER A 122 47.64 5.67 -6.33
N ARG A 123 46.92 6.75 -6.04
CA ARG A 123 46.61 7.18 -4.67
C ARG A 123 45.11 7.06 -4.41
N ASP A 124 44.79 6.97 -3.13
CA ASP A 124 43.43 7.07 -2.67
C ASP A 124 42.83 8.45 -3.01
N ASN A 125 41.51 8.48 -3.04
CA ASN A 125 40.76 9.70 -3.34
C ASN A 125 41.03 10.76 -2.29
N ILE A 126 41.06 12.03 -2.73
CA ILE A 126 41.15 13.14 -1.79
C ILE A 126 39.88 13.19 -0.97
N ASP A 127 40.05 13.25 0.34
CA ASP A 127 38.97 13.37 1.29
C ASP A 127 38.48 14.82 1.38
N SER A 128 37.61 15.21 0.44
CA SER A 128 37.05 16.57 0.42
C SER A 128 35.81 16.67 1.33
N GLY A 129 35.75 17.73 2.15
CA GLY A 129 34.58 18.01 2.99
C GLY A 129 33.29 18.21 2.19
N SER A 130 33.36 18.83 1.01
CA SER A 130 32.22 18.98 0.10
C SER A 130 31.66 17.65 -0.37
N TRP A 131 32.52 16.69 -0.73
CA TRP A 131 32.11 15.32 -1.08
C TRP A 131 31.44 14.62 0.10
N ARG A 132 32.04 14.68 1.31
CA ARG A 132 31.46 14.08 2.51
C ARG A 132 30.07 14.62 2.78
N PHE A 133 29.94 15.95 2.82
CA PHE A 133 28.66 16.61 3.06
C PHE A 133 27.62 16.22 2.00
N SER A 134 27.93 16.33 0.72
CA SER A 134 27.01 15.98 -0.37
C SER A 134 26.63 14.50 -0.38
N SER A 135 27.57 13.61 -0.04
CA SER A 135 27.31 12.16 0.11
C SER A 135 26.34 11.89 1.26
N GLU A 136 26.51 12.54 2.40
CA GLU A 136 25.61 12.39 3.55
C GLU A 136 24.23 12.98 3.28
N VAL A 137 24.16 14.14 2.63
CA VAL A 137 22.89 14.76 2.20
C VAL A 137 22.15 13.83 1.23
N LEU A 138 22.83 13.32 0.20
CA LEU A 138 22.23 12.39 -0.76
C LEU A 138 21.75 11.11 -0.07
N THR A 139 22.57 10.53 0.80
CA THR A 139 22.22 9.33 1.56
C THR A 139 20.96 9.57 2.40
N SER A 140 20.91 10.71 3.09
CA SER A 140 19.76 11.11 3.91
C SER A 140 18.49 11.30 3.07
N GLN A 141 18.61 11.93 1.89
CA GLN A 141 17.50 12.10 0.95
C GLN A 141 16.96 10.76 0.44
N VAL A 142 17.86 9.87 -0.01
CA VAL A 142 17.48 8.53 -0.49
C VAL A 142 16.80 7.72 0.62
N GLN A 143 17.30 7.78 1.85
CA GLN A 143 16.66 7.12 2.97
C GLN A 143 15.29 7.71 3.33
N ALA A 144 15.15 9.03 3.29
CA ALA A 144 13.87 9.69 3.51
C ALA A 144 12.85 9.28 2.45
N GLU A 145 13.28 9.19 1.19
CA GLU A 145 12.43 8.73 0.10
C GLU A 145 12.07 7.26 0.23
N ALA A 146 13.01 6.40 0.61
CA ALA A 146 12.75 4.99 0.90
C ALA A 146 11.66 4.82 1.98
N ARG A 147 11.71 5.61 3.06
CA ARG A 147 10.67 5.64 4.11
C ARG A 147 9.30 6.03 3.53
N ARG A 148 9.26 7.08 2.71
CA ARG A 148 8.01 7.52 2.06
C ARG A 148 7.46 6.46 1.12
N LEU A 149 8.30 5.78 0.34
CA LEU A 149 7.87 4.71 -0.55
C LEU A 149 7.30 3.52 0.20
N LEU A 150 7.93 3.08 1.29
CA LEU A 150 7.40 2.02 2.13
C LEU A 150 6.04 2.42 2.73
N TYR A 151 5.92 3.66 3.22
CA TYR A 151 4.65 4.20 3.70
C TYR A 151 3.57 4.20 2.61
N VAL A 152 3.91 4.70 1.42
CA VAL A 152 3.03 4.72 0.24
C VAL A 152 2.57 3.31 -0.10
N ALA A 153 3.43 2.30 -0.06
CA ALA A 153 3.10 0.92 -0.36
C ALA A 153 2.15 0.32 0.69
N CYS A 154 2.45 0.49 1.98
CA CYS A 154 1.65 -0.06 3.07
C CYS A 154 0.27 0.59 3.20
N THR A 155 0.10 1.83 2.74
CA THR A 155 -1.17 2.58 2.83
C THR A 155 -2.11 2.38 1.63
N ARG A 156 -1.76 1.55 0.64
CA ARG A 156 -2.65 1.21 -0.49
C ARG A 156 -3.73 0.19 -0.15
N VAL A 157 -3.62 -0.43 1.02
CA VAL A 157 -4.46 -1.54 1.46
C VAL A 157 -5.77 -1.05 2.08
N LYS A 158 -6.86 -1.78 1.86
CA LYS A 158 -8.11 -1.62 2.63
C LYS A 158 -8.29 -2.70 3.69
N ASP A 159 -8.11 -3.97 3.32
CA ASP A 159 -8.49 -5.10 4.18
C ASP A 159 -7.27 -5.90 4.68
N ARG A 160 -6.33 -6.27 3.80
CA ARG A 160 -5.20 -7.15 4.15
C ARG A 160 -3.88 -6.77 3.50
N LEU A 161 -2.86 -6.53 4.32
CA LEU A 161 -1.50 -6.24 3.90
C LEU A 161 -0.64 -7.49 4.04
N ILE A 162 0.02 -7.91 2.96
CA ILE A 162 0.95 -9.04 2.96
C ILE A 162 2.35 -8.49 2.68
N LEU A 163 3.24 -8.68 3.64
CA LEU A 163 4.65 -8.31 3.54
C LEU A 163 5.46 -9.55 3.14
N ALA A 164 6.05 -9.53 1.94
CA ALA A 164 6.74 -10.67 1.37
C ALA A 164 8.25 -10.39 1.19
N GLY A 165 9.06 -11.15 1.91
CA GLY A 165 10.51 -11.13 1.81
C GLY A 165 11.17 -11.72 3.05
N ALA A 166 12.41 -12.17 2.90
CA ALA A 166 13.22 -12.75 3.95
C ALA A 166 14.66 -12.23 3.82
N PRO A 167 15.36 -11.88 4.92
CA PRO A 167 16.80 -11.62 4.87
C PRO A 167 17.61 -12.88 4.58
N ASP A 168 18.84 -12.72 4.12
CA ASP A 168 19.74 -13.84 3.87
C ASP A 168 20.21 -14.50 5.17
N GLY A 169 20.28 -15.84 5.16
CA GLY A 169 20.83 -16.63 6.27
C GLY A 169 19.84 -16.89 7.42
N ILE A 170 18.53 -16.91 7.13
CA ILE A 170 17.51 -17.41 8.05
C ILE A 170 17.64 -18.93 8.19
N SER A 171 17.55 -19.41 9.41
CA SER A 171 17.40 -20.84 9.70
C SER A 171 16.03 -21.11 10.31
N LEU A 172 15.39 -22.16 9.82
CA LEU A 172 14.13 -22.69 10.35
C LEU A 172 14.46 -23.93 11.18
N ASP A 173 14.12 -23.91 12.46
CA ASP A 173 14.18 -25.11 13.29
C ASP A 173 12.88 -25.91 13.14
N SER A 174 12.96 -27.04 12.44
CA SER A 174 11.81 -27.91 12.19
C SER A 174 11.24 -28.57 13.45
N GLN A 175 12.03 -28.69 14.54
CA GLN A 175 11.58 -29.36 15.76
C GLN A 175 10.83 -28.41 16.70
N LEU A 176 11.32 -27.18 16.85
CA LEU A 176 10.71 -26.16 17.70
C LEU A 176 9.73 -25.26 16.92
N GLY A 177 9.78 -25.29 15.58
CA GLY A 177 8.97 -24.40 14.74
C GLY A 177 9.44 -22.95 14.80
N GLU A 178 10.69 -22.69 15.18
CA GLU A 178 11.25 -21.36 15.38
C GLU A 178 11.98 -20.84 14.15
N VAL A 179 11.88 -19.53 13.91
CA VAL A 179 12.54 -18.80 12.84
C VAL A 179 13.66 -17.98 13.44
N ASN A 180 14.89 -18.33 13.12
CA ASN A 180 16.08 -17.62 13.58
C ASN A 180 16.54 -16.61 12.51
N ILE A 181 16.55 -15.32 12.88
CA ILE A 181 16.95 -14.21 12.02
C ILE A 181 18.24 -13.60 12.56
N LYS A 182 19.30 -13.62 11.75
CA LYS A 182 20.56 -12.94 12.06
C LYS A 182 20.43 -11.45 11.77
N TRP A 183 20.43 -10.63 12.81
CA TRP A 183 20.25 -9.19 12.71
C TRP A 183 21.47 -8.52 12.04
N LYS A 184 21.21 -7.78 10.96
CA LYS A 184 22.23 -7.07 10.17
C LYS A 184 21.72 -5.72 9.72
N TYR A 185 21.58 -4.79 10.66
CA TYR A 185 21.15 -3.44 10.35
C TYR A 185 22.33 -2.60 9.83
N LYS A 186 22.20 -2.11 8.60
CA LYS A 186 23.17 -1.18 7.97
C LYS A 186 22.64 0.25 8.08
N PRO A 187 23.50 1.29 7.97
CA PRO A 187 23.06 2.69 7.96
C PRO A 187 22.03 2.99 6.86
N THR A 188 22.13 2.33 5.70
CA THR A 188 21.19 2.39 4.58
C THR A 188 20.44 1.05 4.45
N PRO A 189 19.47 0.77 5.34
CA PRO A 189 18.75 -0.49 5.33
C PRO A 189 17.72 -0.55 4.18
N PRO A 190 17.47 -1.73 3.58
CA PRO A 190 16.28 -1.96 2.78
C PRO A 190 15.01 -1.99 3.65
N PHE A 191 13.84 -1.93 3.02
CA PHE A 191 12.52 -1.84 3.66
C PHE A 191 12.28 -2.87 4.76
N GLY A 192 12.73 -4.12 4.57
CA GLY A 192 12.54 -5.19 5.54
C GLY A 192 13.28 -4.94 6.86
N TRP A 193 14.51 -4.42 6.79
CA TRP A 193 15.29 -4.06 7.98
C TRP A 193 14.72 -2.82 8.67
N MET A 194 14.23 -1.85 7.89
CA MET A 194 13.50 -0.69 8.44
C MET A 194 12.24 -1.11 9.18
N TRP A 195 11.50 -2.07 8.61
CA TRP A 195 10.29 -2.63 9.20
C TRP A 195 10.59 -3.37 10.51
N LEU A 196 11.58 -4.28 10.51
CA LEU A 196 11.97 -5.00 11.72
C LEU A 196 12.46 -4.07 12.84
N GLU A 197 13.25 -3.04 12.51
CA GLU A 197 13.68 -2.04 13.49
C GLU A 197 12.49 -1.23 14.02
N ALA A 198 11.50 -0.92 13.18
CA ALA A 198 10.27 -0.27 13.64
C ALA A 198 9.47 -1.17 14.60
N LEU A 199 9.42 -2.49 14.37
CA LEU A 199 8.79 -3.45 15.28
C LEU A 199 9.53 -3.54 16.62
N ARG A 200 10.87 -3.59 16.60
CA ARG A 200 11.72 -3.56 17.80
C ARG A 200 11.46 -2.31 18.65
N GLN A 201 11.48 -1.14 18.01
CA GLN A 201 11.23 0.15 18.69
C GLN A 201 9.78 0.26 19.21
N ALA A 202 8.80 -0.28 18.45
CA ALA A 202 7.40 -0.29 18.88
C ALA A 202 7.18 -1.20 20.10
N ALA A 203 7.73 -2.42 20.08
CA ALA A 203 7.64 -3.35 21.20
C ALA A 203 8.24 -2.76 22.49
N HIS A 204 9.40 -2.09 22.37
CA HIS A 204 10.04 -1.41 23.50
C HIS A 204 9.21 -0.24 24.02
N ARG A 205 8.71 0.62 23.13
CA ARG A 205 7.85 1.76 23.50
C ARG A 205 6.58 1.31 24.21
N ASP A 206 6.02 0.18 23.80
CA ASP A 206 4.81 -0.40 24.39
C ASP A 206 5.11 -1.20 25.68
N GLY A 207 6.36 -1.21 26.16
CA GLY A 207 6.77 -1.86 27.41
C GLY A 207 6.85 -3.38 27.35
N GLN A 208 6.86 -3.98 26.16
CA GLN A 208 6.86 -5.43 25.97
C GLN A 208 8.26 -6.02 25.99
N LEU A 209 8.88 -6.02 27.17
CA LEU A 209 10.28 -6.45 27.38
C LEU A 209 10.54 -7.94 27.12
N THR A 210 9.49 -8.76 27.10
CA THR A 210 9.56 -10.20 26.77
C THR A 210 9.12 -10.50 25.34
N GLY A 211 8.87 -9.47 24.53
CA GLY A 211 8.42 -9.64 23.15
C GLY A 211 9.50 -10.25 22.26
N PRO A 212 9.13 -11.07 21.26
CA PRO A 212 10.07 -11.72 20.35
C PRO A 212 10.76 -10.74 19.38
N TRP A 213 10.44 -9.44 19.42
CA TRP A 213 11.00 -8.42 18.52
C TRP A 213 12.23 -7.70 19.07
N LEU A 214 12.57 -7.92 20.34
CA LEU A 214 13.71 -7.29 21.01
C LEU A 214 14.99 -8.11 20.80
N LEU A 215 16.14 -7.44 20.82
CA LEU A 215 17.44 -8.10 20.84
C LEU A 215 17.82 -8.48 22.28
N GLU A 216 18.69 -9.48 22.45
CA GLU A 216 19.14 -9.96 23.77
C GLU A 216 19.71 -8.83 24.66
N ASP A 217 20.41 -7.86 24.05
CA ASP A 217 21.01 -6.72 24.75
C ASP A 217 20.00 -5.64 25.18
N ASP A 218 18.81 -5.60 24.57
CA ASP A 218 17.83 -4.52 24.79
C ASP A 218 17.15 -4.62 26.17
N ALA A 219 16.94 -5.84 26.67
CA ALA A 219 16.34 -6.06 27.99
C ALA A 219 17.22 -5.52 29.12
N ALA A 220 18.55 -5.67 29.01
CA ALA A 220 19.51 -5.18 30.00
C ALA A 220 19.57 -3.64 30.08
N LEU A 221 19.38 -2.95 28.94
CA LEU A 221 19.40 -1.49 28.88
C LEU A 221 18.21 -0.85 29.62
N SER A 222 17.06 -1.53 29.63
CA SER A 222 15.84 -1.06 30.31
C SER A 222 16.00 -1.01 31.85
N HIS A 223 16.79 -1.91 32.42
CA HIS A 223 17.02 -1.99 33.87
C HIS A 223 18.02 -0.95 34.41
N LEU A 224 18.93 -0.44 33.57
CA LEU A 224 19.98 0.50 33.98
C LEU A 224 19.51 1.96 34.07
N GLN A 225 18.42 2.33 33.39
CA GLN A 225 18.02 3.73 33.24
C GLN A 225 16.75 4.15 33.99
N GLY A 226 16.09 3.26 34.74
CA GLY A 226 14.94 3.60 35.61
C GLY A 226 13.73 4.24 34.91
N SER A 227 13.78 4.36 33.59
CA SER A 227 12.82 4.95 32.67
C SER A 227 13.06 4.29 31.31
N ILE A 228 11.99 3.99 30.57
CA ILE A 228 12.07 3.40 29.23
C ILE A 228 12.66 4.47 28.30
N ALA A 229 13.99 4.50 28.17
CA ALA A 229 14.66 5.41 27.25
C ALA A 229 14.26 5.02 25.81
N THR A 230 13.43 5.86 25.20
CA THR A 230 13.07 5.79 23.77
C THR A 230 13.69 6.97 23.03
N PRO A 231 14.31 6.78 21.86
CA PRO A 231 14.46 5.52 21.11
C PRO A 231 15.61 4.64 21.61
N LEU A 232 15.54 3.32 21.36
CA LEU A 232 16.67 2.42 21.54
C LEU A 232 17.81 2.78 20.56
N PRO A 233 19.09 2.60 20.95
CA PRO A 233 20.19 2.77 20.03
C PRO A 233 20.10 1.75 18.88
N PHE A 234 20.47 2.17 17.67
CA PHE A 234 20.56 1.28 16.53
C PHE A 234 21.62 0.21 16.79
N SER A 235 21.22 -1.06 16.74
CA SER A 235 22.15 -2.18 16.83
C SER A 235 22.48 -2.71 15.45
N GLY A 236 23.77 -2.76 15.12
CA GLY A 236 24.24 -3.27 13.82
C GLY A 236 24.27 -4.80 13.72
N LYS A 237 24.33 -5.52 14.85
CA LYS A 237 24.45 -6.98 14.91
C LYS A 237 23.62 -7.55 16.06
N GLY A 238 23.12 -8.77 15.89
CA GLY A 238 22.36 -9.49 16.89
C GLY A 238 21.64 -10.70 16.30
N GLN A 239 20.76 -11.30 17.07
CA GLN A 239 19.91 -12.40 16.63
C GLN A 239 18.51 -12.23 17.23
N ILE A 240 17.49 -12.58 16.44
CA ILE A 240 16.10 -12.63 16.87
C ILE A 240 15.56 -14.01 16.56
N THR A 241 14.84 -14.59 17.53
CA THR A 241 14.15 -15.87 17.39
C THR A 241 12.65 -15.61 17.45
N LEU A 242 11.95 -15.94 16.36
CA LEU A 242 10.51 -15.77 16.24
C LEU A 242 9.83 -17.13 16.26
N SER A 243 8.86 -17.32 17.16
CA SER A 243 7.98 -18.49 17.16
C SER A 243 6.64 -18.12 16.52
N PRO A 244 6.31 -18.58 15.30
CA PRO A 244 5.07 -18.23 14.61
C PRO A 244 3.80 -18.59 15.38
N SER A 245 3.84 -19.67 16.16
CA SER A 245 2.75 -20.09 17.05
C SER A 245 2.43 -19.03 18.12
N ASN A 246 3.47 -18.45 18.73
CA ASN A 246 3.30 -17.39 19.73
C ASN A 246 2.72 -16.13 19.09
N LEU A 247 3.19 -15.76 17.89
CA LEU A 247 2.71 -14.59 17.15
C LEU A 247 1.24 -14.69 16.70
N MET A 248 0.71 -15.92 16.57
CA MET A 248 -0.73 -16.15 16.31
C MET A 248 -1.60 -15.86 17.53
N GLY A 249 -1.09 -16.06 18.75
CA GLY A 249 -1.81 -15.80 20.00
C GLY A 249 -1.64 -14.38 20.51
N SER A 250 -0.38 -13.91 20.57
CA SER A 250 -0.05 -12.52 20.89
C SER A 250 1.10 -12.05 20.01
N PRO A 251 0.88 -11.04 19.15
CA PRO A 251 1.92 -10.53 18.26
C PRO A 251 2.96 -9.66 18.98
N HIS A 252 2.73 -9.37 20.27
CA HIS A 252 3.55 -8.52 21.11
C HIS A 252 3.80 -7.11 20.53
N LEU A 253 2.79 -6.58 19.83
CA LEU A 253 2.79 -5.29 19.15
C LEU A 253 1.41 -4.66 19.31
N ALA A 254 1.34 -3.35 19.58
CA ALA A 254 0.09 -2.58 19.63
C ALA A 254 -1.01 -3.27 20.46
N PRO A 255 -0.85 -3.36 21.79
CA PRO A 255 -1.74 -4.13 22.66
C PRO A 255 -3.20 -3.71 22.46
N GLY A 256 -4.07 -4.68 22.15
CA GLY A 256 -5.50 -4.47 21.94
C GLY A 256 -5.93 -4.13 20.50
N LEU A 257 -5.00 -3.80 19.59
CA LEU A 257 -5.32 -3.46 18.20
C LEU A 257 -5.06 -4.61 17.22
N LEU A 258 -3.92 -5.31 17.37
CA LEU A 258 -3.55 -6.42 16.50
C LEU A 258 -3.77 -7.76 17.21
N PRO A 259 -4.73 -8.59 16.79
CA PRO A 259 -5.01 -9.86 17.47
C PRO A 259 -4.02 -10.96 17.09
N ASN A 260 -3.53 -11.00 15.85
CA ASN A 260 -2.61 -12.02 15.36
C ASN A 260 -1.64 -11.45 14.33
N PHE A 261 -0.45 -12.05 14.25
CA PHE A 261 0.55 -11.75 13.24
C PHE A 261 1.05 -13.05 12.60
N PRO A 262 0.34 -13.58 11.58
CA PRO A 262 0.70 -14.85 10.97
C PRO A 262 1.99 -14.72 10.14
N VAL A 263 2.95 -15.62 10.39
CA VAL A 263 4.18 -15.73 9.60
C VAL A 263 4.13 -17.04 8.81
N TYR A 264 4.25 -16.93 7.48
CA TYR A 264 4.22 -18.07 6.56
C TYR A 264 5.57 -18.26 5.89
N HIS A 265 6.06 -19.50 5.86
CA HIS A 265 7.33 -19.87 5.22
C HIS A 265 7.16 -20.31 3.75
N HIS A 266 6.02 -20.89 3.37
CA HIS A 266 5.78 -21.42 2.03
C HIS A 266 4.36 -21.06 1.54
N PRO A 267 4.17 -20.70 0.25
CA PRO A 267 2.85 -20.37 -0.30
C PRO A 267 1.82 -21.50 -0.18
N ASP A 268 2.28 -22.76 -0.13
CA ASP A 268 1.40 -23.93 0.03
C ASP A 268 0.68 -23.97 1.38
N VAL A 269 1.17 -23.22 2.38
CA VAL A 269 0.49 -23.10 3.69
C VAL A 269 -0.69 -22.13 3.62
N ILE A 270 -0.63 -21.16 2.70
CA ILE A 270 -1.68 -20.14 2.52
C ILE A 270 -2.76 -20.68 1.59
N MET A 271 -2.37 -21.52 0.62
CA MET A 271 -3.30 -22.07 -0.34
C MET A 271 -3.86 -23.39 0.20
N PRO A 272 -5.17 -23.52 0.44
CA PRO A 272 -5.76 -24.86 0.38
C PRO A 272 -5.37 -25.43 -0.98
N VAL A 273 -4.88 -26.66 -1.00
CA VAL A 273 -4.41 -27.38 -2.22
C VAL A 273 -5.29 -26.95 -3.39
N ARG A 274 -4.73 -26.20 -4.35
CA ARG A 274 -5.50 -25.71 -5.50
C ARG A 274 -6.01 -26.92 -6.28
N GLU A 275 -7.30 -27.21 -6.17
CA GLU A 275 -8.01 -28.12 -7.09
C GLU A 275 -8.24 -27.50 -8.48
N ASN A 276 -7.65 -26.33 -8.76
CA ASN A 276 -7.58 -25.79 -10.11
C ASN A 276 -6.46 -26.48 -10.89
N LEU A 277 -6.62 -27.78 -11.09
CA LEU A 277 -5.88 -28.56 -12.06
C LEU A 277 -6.14 -27.95 -13.45
N SER A 278 -5.08 -27.76 -14.24
CA SER A 278 -5.27 -27.35 -15.64
C SER A 278 -6.16 -28.36 -16.35
N SER A 279 -6.90 -27.91 -17.37
CA SER A 279 -7.74 -28.79 -18.20
C SER A 279 -6.95 -29.99 -18.73
N LEU A 280 -5.67 -29.79 -19.06
CA LEU A 280 -4.77 -30.86 -19.48
C LEU A 280 -4.49 -31.87 -18.34
N VAL A 281 -4.23 -31.40 -17.12
CA VAL A 281 -3.98 -32.28 -15.96
C VAL A 281 -5.24 -33.05 -15.56
N ARG A 282 -6.43 -32.43 -15.68
CA ARG A 282 -7.71 -33.14 -15.48
C ARG A 282 -7.90 -34.23 -16.53
N PHE A 283 -7.61 -33.94 -17.80
CA PHE A 283 -7.73 -34.90 -18.88
C PHE A 283 -6.75 -36.06 -18.72
N THR A 284 -5.47 -35.82 -18.41
CA THR A 284 -4.49 -36.88 -18.18
C THR A 284 -4.86 -37.75 -16.98
N ARG A 285 -5.27 -37.16 -15.86
CA ARG A 285 -5.75 -37.94 -14.70
C ARG A 285 -6.97 -38.79 -15.02
N LEU A 286 -7.88 -38.29 -15.84
CA LEU A 286 -9.08 -39.02 -16.28
C LEU A 286 -8.72 -40.16 -17.26
N GLN A 287 -7.72 -39.93 -18.11
CA GLN A 287 -7.17 -40.96 -19.00
C GLN A 287 -6.39 -42.03 -18.23
N GLU A 288 -5.63 -41.65 -17.21
CA GLU A 288 -4.93 -42.56 -16.30
C GLU A 288 -5.91 -43.37 -15.45
N SER A 289 -6.96 -42.75 -14.91
CA SER A 289 -7.98 -43.46 -14.15
C SER A 289 -8.80 -44.44 -15.00
N ALA A 290 -9.07 -44.10 -16.27
CA ALA A 290 -9.71 -45.00 -17.22
C ALA A 290 -8.84 -46.22 -17.59
N ARG A 291 -7.51 -46.13 -17.39
CA ARG A 291 -6.57 -47.24 -17.63
C ARG A 291 -6.39 -48.16 -16.43
N LEU A 292 -6.86 -47.75 -15.24
CA LEU A 292 -6.80 -48.61 -14.07
C LEU A 292 -7.83 -49.73 -14.22
N PRO A 293 -7.44 -51.00 -13.97
CA PRO A 293 -8.39 -52.11 -13.98
C PRO A 293 -9.44 -51.88 -12.88
N VAL A 294 -10.71 -51.89 -13.27
CA VAL A 294 -11.82 -51.78 -12.31
C VAL A 294 -11.86 -53.06 -11.48
N VAL A 295 -11.35 -52.98 -10.26
CA VAL A 295 -11.59 -54.02 -9.25
C VAL A 295 -12.98 -53.76 -8.68
N GLU A 296 -13.98 -54.49 -9.18
CA GLU A 296 -15.33 -54.48 -8.62
C GLU A 296 -15.31 -55.15 -7.24
N LEU A 297 -14.98 -54.37 -6.21
CA LEU A 297 -15.32 -54.74 -4.84
C LEU A 297 -16.83 -54.52 -4.68
N ALA A 298 -17.58 -55.62 -4.59
CA ALA A 298 -19.00 -55.63 -4.30
C ALA A 298 -19.27 -54.85 -3.00
N LYS A 299 -19.68 -53.58 -3.13
CA LYS A 299 -20.12 -52.77 -2.01
C LYS A 299 -21.55 -53.19 -1.65
N SER A 300 -21.73 -53.68 -0.43
CA SER A 300 -23.05 -53.77 0.21
C SER A 300 -23.69 -52.37 0.18
N GLY A 301 -24.67 -52.16 -0.69
CA GLY A 301 -25.33 -50.88 -0.86
C GLY A 301 -26.20 -50.54 0.34
N SER A 302 -25.96 -49.40 0.98
CA SER A 302 -26.97 -48.74 1.80
C SER A 302 -28.10 -48.22 0.92
N PRO A 303 -29.34 -48.08 1.44
CA PRO A 303 -30.50 -47.67 0.65
C PRO A 303 -30.24 -46.35 -0.08
N ARG A 304 -30.69 -46.26 -1.34
CA ARG A 304 -30.56 -45.06 -2.19
C ARG A 304 -31.28 -43.89 -1.53
N VAL A 305 -30.52 -42.98 -0.93
CA VAL A 305 -31.04 -41.66 -0.53
C VAL A 305 -31.09 -40.80 -1.79
N VAL A 306 -32.28 -40.67 -2.36
CA VAL A 306 -32.53 -39.79 -3.51
C VAL A 306 -32.55 -38.34 -3.01
N GLY A 307 -31.40 -37.68 -3.04
CA GLY A 307 -31.32 -36.23 -2.85
C GLY A 307 -31.82 -35.51 -4.10
N ARG A 308 -33.06 -35.01 -4.08
CA ARG A 308 -33.55 -34.11 -5.13
C ARG A 308 -32.86 -32.75 -4.97
N LYS A 309 -31.99 -32.40 -5.93
CA LYS A 309 -31.45 -31.04 -6.07
C LYS A 309 -32.45 -30.20 -6.87
N ILE A 310 -33.06 -29.22 -6.21
CA ILE A 310 -33.90 -28.21 -6.84
C ILE A 310 -33.01 -26.99 -7.11
N ARG A 311 -33.04 -26.48 -8.35
CA ARG A 311 -32.31 -25.27 -8.72
C ARG A 311 -33.20 -24.07 -8.39
N ILE A 312 -32.90 -23.40 -7.28
CA ILE A 312 -33.60 -22.20 -6.83
C ILE A 312 -32.67 -21.00 -7.08
N ALA A 313 -33.21 -19.90 -7.59
CA ALA A 313 -32.42 -18.68 -7.74
C ALA A 313 -32.08 -18.11 -6.36
N PRO A 314 -30.90 -17.51 -6.14
CA PRO A 314 -30.47 -17.09 -4.80
C PRO A 314 -31.46 -16.16 -4.08
N HIS A 315 -32.19 -15.33 -4.83
CA HIS A 315 -33.16 -14.38 -4.30
C HIS A 315 -34.51 -15.00 -3.88
N THR A 316 -34.79 -16.26 -4.23
CA THR A 316 -36.03 -16.96 -3.82
C THR A 316 -35.82 -17.91 -2.64
N LEU A 317 -34.57 -18.11 -2.19
CA LEU A 317 -34.24 -18.95 -1.03
C LEU A 317 -34.81 -18.40 0.28
N ASP A 318 -34.75 -17.07 0.48
CA ASP A 318 -35.26 -16.44 1.70
C ASP A 318 -36.79 -16.56 1.83
N ALA A 319 -37.50 -16.52 0.70
CA ALA A 319 -38.96 -16.74 0.65
C ALA A 319 -39.33 -18.21 0.96
N ALA A 320 -38.54 -19.17 0.46
CA ALA A 320 -38.74 -20.60 0.74
C ALA A 320 -38.47 -20.95 2.20
N HIS A 321 -37.45 -20.34 2.79
CA HIS A 321 -37.06 -20.56 4.18
C HIS A 321 -38.07 -19.94 5.16
N SER A 322 -38.56 -18.74 4.86
CA SER A 322 -39.55 -18.06 5.71
C SER A 322 -40.95 -18.68 5.64
N CYS A 323 -41.41 -19.12 4.45
CA CYS A 323 -42.70 -19.80 4.30
C CYS A 323 -42.75 -20.74 3.08
N ILE A 324 -42.68 -22.05 3.34
CA ILE A 324 -42.74 -23.09 2.29
C ILE A 324 -44.04 -23.01 1.47
N ARG A 325 -45.16 -22.63 2.10
CA ARG A 325 -46.46 -22.54 1.43
C ARG A 325 -46.51 -21.41 0.40
N SER A 326 -45.95 -20.23 0.71
CA SER A 326 -45.93 -19.10 -0.22
C SER A 326 -45.04 -19.38 -1.43
N HIS A 327 -43.90 -20.04 -1.21
CA HIS A 327 -43.02 -20.51 -2.28
C HIS A 327 -43.72 -21.49 -3.22
N TRP A 328 -44.44 -22.48 -2.68
CA TRP A 328 -45.18 -23.44 -3.50
C TRP A 328 -46.29 -22.78 -4.33
N LEU A 329 -47.03 -21.84 -3.74
CA LEU A 329 -48.07 -21.09 -4.46
C LEU A 329 -47.49 -20.21 -5.58
N LYS A 330 -46.33 -19.58 -5.35
CA LYS A 330 -45.66 -18.75 -6.35
C LYS A 330 -45.12 -19.57 -7.53
N GLU A 331 -44.50 -20.71 -7.24
CA GLU A 331 -43.75 -21.47 -8.24
C GLU A 331 -44.63 -22.46 -9.02
N TYR A 332 -45.64 -23.06 -8.37
CA TYR A 332 -46.50 -24.09 -9.00
C TYR A 332 -47.90 -23.59 -9.32
N VAL A 333 -48.41 -22.58 -8.61
CA VAL A 333 -49.77 -22.03 -8.85
C VAL A 333 -49.72 -20.67 -9.56
N GLY A 334 -48.54 -20.03 -9.63
CA GLY A 334 -48.34 -18.75 -10.32
C GLY A 334 -48.89 -17.53 -9.57
N ILE A 335 -49.22 -17.67 -8.28
CA ILE A 335 -49.73 -16.58 -7.45
C ILE A 335 -48.54 -15.90 -6.76
N SER A 336 -48.22 -14.67 -7.13
CA SER A 336 -47.13 -13.92 -6.50
C SER A 336 -47.43 -13.69 -5.01
N GLY A 337 -46.46 -13.97 -4.15
CA GLY A 337 -46.56 -13.76 -2.69
C GLY A 337 -46.39 -12.30 -2.25
N GLU A 338 -46.57 -11.35 -3.15
CA GLU A 338 -46.64 -9.93 -2.79
C GLU A 338 -47.94 -9.70 -2.03
N SER A 339 -47.90 -8.89 -0.98
CA SER A 339 -49.13 -8.42 -0.34
C SER A 339 -49.98 -7.78 -1.41
N ILE A 340 -51.28 -8.08 -1.41
CA ILE A 340 -52.22 -7.38 -2.28
C ILE A 340 -52.22 -5.93 -1.79
N ILE A 341 -51.47 -5.06 -2.48
CA ILE A 341 -51.43 -3.63 -2.18
C ILE A 341 -52.81 -3.08 -2.57
N LEU A 342 -53.65 -2.91 -1.56
CA LEU A 342 -54.89 -2.16 -1.73
C LEU A 342 -54.50 -0.69 -1.98
N PRO A 343 -55.05 -0.03 -3.01
CA PRO A 343 -54.51 1.22 -3.56
C PRO A 343 -54.59 2.47 -2.67
N PHE A 344 -54.78 2.34 -1.36
CA PHE A 344 -55.05 3.47 -0.45
C PHE A 344 -54.34 3.41 0.91
N ILE A 345 -53.22 2.70 1.05
CA ILE A 345 -52.41 2.75 2.27
C ILE A 345 -50.96 3.13 1.90
N PRO A 346 -50.40 4.24 2.41
CA PRO A 346 -48.99 4.58 2.22
C PRO A 346 -48.09 3.67 3.08
N ASP A 347 -47.04 3.11 2.48
CA ASP A 347 -46.01 2.33 3.17
C ASP A 347 -44.94 3.25 3.80
N ASP A 348 -44.79 3.16 5.13
CA ASP A 348 -43.57 3.55 5.86
C ASP A 348 -42.63 2.33 5.88
N ALA A 349 -41.61 2.30 5.02
CA ALA A 349 -40.61 1.23 5.02
C ALA A 349 -39.16 1.76 4.89
N ASP A 350 -38.47 1.69 6.03
CA ASP A 350 -37.05 1.43 6.24
C ASP A 350 -35.98 2.31 5.56
N ALA A 351 -35.71 3.47 6.16
CA ALA A 351 -34.38 4.10 6.11
C ALA A 351 -33.51 3.52 7.23
N SER A 352 -32.47 2.76 6.90
CA SER A 352 -31.44 2.33 7.85
C SER A 352 -30.62 3.55 8.31
N THR A 353 -30.85 3.98 9.55
CA THR A 353 -30.26 5.16 10.20
C THR A 353 -28.87 4.87 10.80
N GLU A 354 -27.90 4.35 10.04
CA GLU A 354 -26.51 4.28 10.52
C GLU A 354 -25.67 5.40 9.86
N PRO A 355 -24.94 6.21 10.66
CA PRO A 355 -24.12 7.28 10.12
C PRO A 355 -22.92 6.70 9.36
N ILE A 356 -22.82 7.04 8.08
CA ILE A 356 -21.75 6.59 7.19
C ILE A 356 -20.48 7.38 7.55
N LEU A 357 -19.49 6.68 8.12
CA LEU A 357 -18.17 7.23 8.44
C LEU A 357 -17.36 7.52 7.16
N PRO A 358 -16.52 8.58 7.17
CA PRO A 358 -15.61 8.87 6.04
C PRO A 358 -14.62 7.72 5.83
N ALA A 359 -14.32 7.41 4.58
CA ALA A 359 -13.27 6.45 4.27
C ALA A 359 -11.89 7.01 4.70
N ALA A 360 -10.96 6.13 5.06
CA ALA A 360 -9.66 6.55 5.62
C ALA A 360 -8.83 7.47 4.69
N ASN A 361 -8.96 7.33 3.36
CA ASN A 361 -8.33 8.21 2.39
C ASN A 361 -8.97 9.60 2.35
N GLU A 362 -10.29 9.67 2.45
CA GLU A 362 -11.02 10.93 2.46
C GLU A 362 -10.67 11.70 3.72
N LEU A 363 -10.68 11.03 4.87
CA LEU A 363 -10.26 11.60 6.15
C LEU A 363 -8.78 12.02 6.13
N GLY A 364 -7.90 11.23 5.49
CA GLY A 364 -6.50 11.58 5.30
C GLY A 364 -6.31 12.81 4.39
N SER A 365 -7.04 12.90 3.28
CA SER A 365 -7.02 14.05 2.37
C SER A 365 -7.56 15.32 3.03
N LEU A 366 -8.67 15.19 3.77
CA LEU A 366 -9.24 16.27 4.58
C LEU A 366 -8.22 16.77 5.62
N PHE A 367 -7.57 15.85 6.34
CA PHE A 367 -6.57 16.24 7.34
C PHE A 367 -5.31 16.83 6.72
N HIS A 368 -4.83 16.31 5.58
CA HIS A 368 -3.71 16.90 4.85
C HIS A 368 -4.00 18.32 4.42
N ARG A 369 -5.20 18.57 3.89
CA ARG A 369 -5.66 19.91 3.51
C ARG A 369 -5.79 20.84 4.71
N LEU A 370 -6.28 20.32 5.83
CA LEU A 370 -6.33 21.06 7.10
C LEU A 370 -4.94 21.46 7.58
N VAL A 371 -3.96 20.55 7.55
CA VAL A 371 -2.55 20.85 7.91
C VAL A 371 -1.93 21.86 6.95
N GLU A 372 -2.21 21.74 5.65
CA GLU A 372 -1.69 22.66 4.62
C GLU A 372 -2.10 24.12 4.90
N LEU A 373 -3.38 24.33 5.22
CA LEU A 373 -3.96 25.65 5.43
C LEU A 373 -3.90 26.16 6.88
N GLY A 374 -3.81 25.24 7.84
CA GLY A 374 -4.04 25.53 9.25
C GLY A 374 -2.80 25.55 10.14
N LEU A 375 -1.69 24.93 9.72
CA LEU A 375 -0.50 24.80 10.56
C LEU A 375 0.15 26.18 10.81
N PRO A 376 0.42 26.54 12.08
CA PRO A 376 1.01 27.84 12.41
C PRO A 376 2.48 27.93 11.98
N ASN A 377 2.90 29.13 11.63
CA ASN A 377 4.29 29.50 11.43
C ASN A 377 4.67 30.53 12.50
N PRO A 378 5.60 30.21 13.42
CA PRO A 378 5.95 31.10 14.53
C PRO A 378 6.67 32.36 14.05
N GLY A 379 7.31 32.33 12.87
CA GLY A 379 8.08 33.43 12.33
C GLY A 379 9.34 33.75 13.16
N LEU A 380 10.03 34.84 12.80
CA LEU A 380 11.22 35.27 13.52
C LEU A 380 10.85 36.06 14.77
N SER A 381 11.32 35.60 15.92
CA SER A 381 11.29 36.36 17.18
C SER A 381 12.53 37.26 17.28
N ASP A 382 12.41 38.55 16.94
CA ASP A 382 13.36 39.67 17.15
C ASP A 382 14.87 39.46 16.85
N THR A 383 15.24 38.34 16.21
CA THR A 383 16.60 37.93 15.91
C THR A 383 16.73 37.62 14.43
N LEU A 384 17.89 37.97 13.85
CA LEU A 384 18.20 37.62 12.46
C LEU A 384 18.20 36.09 12.32
N PRO A 385 17.68 35.56 11.20
CA PRO A 385 17.60 34.12 11.00
C PRO A 385 19.01 33.53 10.99
N SER A 386 19.16 32.32 11.54
CA SER A 386 20.45 31.61 11.58
C SER A 386 21.04 31.36 10.18
N THR A 387 20.17 31.38 9.15
CA THR A 387 20.51 31.27 7.74
C THR A 387 19.69 32.29 6.91
N PRO A 388 20.19 32.79 5.78
CA PRO A 388 19.42 33.73 4.96
C PRO A 388 18.23 33.01 4.30
N LEU A 389 17.06 33.11 4.92
CA LEU A 389 15.80 32.55 4.45
C LEU A 389 15.02 33.62 3.68
N SER A 390 14.32 33.23 2.62
CA SER A 390 13.46 34.15 1.86
C SER A 390 12.23 34.57 2.69
N GLU A 391 11.70 35.77 2.43
CA GLU A 391 10.55 36.36 3.15
C GLU A 391 9.33 35.43 3.20
N GLN A 392 9.12 34.58 2.19
CA GLN A 392 8.02 33.61 2.14
C GLN A 392 8.04 32.56 3.26
N TRP A 393 9.21 32.25 3.83
CA TRP A 393 9.34 31.28 4.92
C TRP A 393 9.15 31.91 6.30
N VAL A 394 9.40 33.22 6.37
CA VAL A 394 9.48 33.99 7.62
C VAL A 394 8.12 34.61 8.00
N THR A 395 7.17 34.66 7.06
CA THR A 395 5.84 35.24 7.29
C THR A 395 5.09 34.51 8.41
N PRO A 396 4.78 35.17 9.53
CA PRO A 396 4.11 34.53 10.65
C PRO A 396 2.66 34.22 10.30
N SER A 397 2.20 33.01 10.67
CA SER A 397 0.81 32.59 10.49
C SER A 397 0.25 32.07 11.81
N ALA A 398 -0.95 32.53 12.17
CA ALA A 398 -1.65 32.08 13.36
C ALA A 398 -2.13 30.63 13.20
N ASN A 399 -2.28 29.92 14.32
CA ASN A 399 -2.83 28.56 14.32
C ASN A 399 -4.31 28.60 13.94
N ARG A 400 -4.66 27.95 12.82
CA ARG A 400 -6.06 27.83 12.35
C ARG A 400 -6.54 26.38 12.33
N MET A 401 -5.73 25.43 12.79
CA MET A 401 -6.05 24.00 12.80
C MET A 401 -7.30 23.65 13.61
N THR A 402 -7.58 24.43 14.67
CA THR A 402 -8.72 24.24 15.58
C THR A 402 -9.91 25.14 15.26
N ASP A 403 -9.81 25.98 14.22
CA ASP A 403 -10.87 26.91 13.85
C ASP A 403 -12.01 26.15 13.16
N SER A 404 -13.22 26.25 13.73
CA SER A 404 -14.42 25.62 13.17
C SER A 404 -14.74 26.12 11.75
N GLY A 405 -14.41 27.37 11.43
CA GLY A 405 -14.58 27.94 10.10
C GLY A 405 -13.68 27.31 9.03
N LEU A 406 -12.40 27.05 9.36
CA LEU A 406 -11.47 26.40 8.42
C LEU A 406 -11.85 24.93 8.22
N ILE A 407 -12.21 24.22 9.30
CA ILE A 407 -12.67 22.83 9.22
C ILE A 407 -13.93 22.75 8.33
N SER A 408 -14.86 23.70 8.47
CA SER A 408 -16.04 23.78 7.59
C SER A 408 -15.65 23.96 6.12
N GLN A 409 -14.72 24.88 5.82
CA GLN A 409 -14.24 25.11 4.46
C GLN A 409 -13.61 23.85 3.86
N VAL A 410 -12.76 23.14 4.61
CA VAL A 410 -12.10 21.92 4.14
C VAL A 410 -13.11 20.80 3.88
N LEU A 411 -14.15 20.69 4.71
CA LEU A 411 -15.25 19.75 4.47
C LEU A 411 -16.05 20.13 3.21
N ASP A 412 -16.33 21.41 2.99
CA ASP A 412 -17.04 21.87 1.79
C ASP A 412 -16.23 21.64 0.50
N GLU A 413 -14.89 21.67 0.56
CA GLU A 413 -13.99 21.42 -0.59
C GLU A 413 -13.88 19.94 -0.96
N LEU A 414 -13.88 19.02 0.02
CA LEU A 414 -13.42 17.63 -0.19
C LEU A 414 -14.36 16.55 0.34
N LEU A 415 -15.43 16.86 1.08
CA LEU A 415 -16.33 15.85 1.64
C LEU A 415 -17.34 15.35 0.60
N PRO A 416 -17.49 14.02 0.40
CA PRO A 416 -18.56 13.45 -0.42
C PRO A 416 -19.95 13.65 0.20
N VAL A 417 -20.99 13.77 -0.64
CA VAL A 417 -22.40 14.02 -0.22
C VAL A 417 -22.98 12.91 0.67
N THR A 418 -22.37 11.72 0.66
CA THR A 418 -22.87 10.52 1.37
C THR A 418 -22.40 10.39 2.82
N VAL A 419 -21.48 11.25 3.29
CA VAL A 419 -20.81 11.11 4.60
C VAL A 419 -21.38 12.10 5.62
N ASP A 420 -21.47 11.69 6.88
CA ASP A 420 -21.91 12.57 7.96
C ASP A 420 -20.86 13.66 8.27
N ARG A 421 -21.23 14.92 7.96
CA ARG A 421 -20.42 16.12 8.18
C ARG A 421 -20.06 16.33 9.65
N THR A 422 -20.97 15.99 10.57
CA THR A 422 -20.78 16.28 12.01
C THR A 422 -19.69 15.39 12.62
N ILE A 423 -19.69 14.12 12.25
CA ILE A 423 -18.70 13.14 12.70
C ILE A 423 -17.34 13.43 12.07
N ALA A 424 -17.29 13.74 10.77
CA ALA A 424 -16.05 14.10 10.10
C ALA A 424 -15.39 15.35 10.72
N ALA A 425 -16.17 16.38 11.06
CA ALA A 425 -15.67 17.57 11.74
C ALA A 425 -15.07 17.25 13.13
N ALA A 426 -15.76 16.41 13.92
CA ALA A 426 -15.29 15.98 15.23
C ALA A 426 -13.98 15.18 15.15
N MET A 427 -13.86 14.29 14.16
CA MET A 427 -12.64 13.52 13.92
C MET A 427 -11.46 14.41 13.54
N LEU A 428 -11.66 15.37 12.63
CA LEU A 428 -10.61 16.32 12.22
C LEU A 428 -10.15 17.20 13.38
N MET A 429 -11.08 17.68 14.21
CA MET A 429 -10.76 18.46 15.41
C MET A 429 -9.90 17.64 16.39
N ARG A 430 -10.26 16.37 16.63
CA ARG A 430 -9.49 15.51 17.52
C ARG A 430 -8.09 15.21 16.99
N MET A 431 -7.94 15.00 15.69
CA MET A 431 -6.64 14.80 15.05
C MET A 431 -5.76 16.05 15.11
N ALA A 432 -6.35 17.24 14.93
CA ALA A 432 -5.66 18.51 15.05
C ALA A 432 -5.11 18.72 16.48
N GLU A 433 -5.91 18.42 17.52
CA GLU A 433 -5.46 18.47 18.91
C GLU A 433 -4.26 17.56 19.17
N ILE A 434 -4.30 16.32 18.69
CA ILE A 434 -3.21 15.35 18.86
C ILE A 434 -1.92 15.85 18.18
N LEU A 435 -2.04 16.43 16.97
CA LEU A 435 -0.89 16.98 16.25
C LEU A 435 -0.29 18.19 16.97
N LEU A 436 -1.13 19.09 17.48
CA LEU A 436 -0.72 20.28 18.22
C LEU A 436 -0.04 19.92 19.56
N GLN A 437 -0.51 18.89 20.25
CA GLN A 437 0.12 18.37 21.48
C GLN A 437 1.44 17.64 21.23
N GLY A 438 1.66 17.16 20.00
CA GLY A 438 2.90 16.52 19.59
C GLY A 438 4.10 17.47 19.55
N LYS A 439 5.31 16.91 19.43
CA LYS A 439 6.55 17.70 19.34
C LYS A 439 6.53 18.70 18.18
N LEU A 440 5.99 18.29 17.02
CA LEU A 440 5.88 19.16 15.85
C LEU A 440 4.97 20.35 16.12
N GLY A 441 3.76 20.11 16.63
CA GLY A 441 2.79 21.15 16.95
C GLY A 441 3.34 22.19 17.92
N ARG A 442 3.95 21.74 19.01
CA ARG A 442 4.61 22.60 20.02
C ARG A 442 5.75 23.44 19.42
N LEU A 443 6.58 22.84 18.57
CA LEU A 443 7.64 23.55 17.84
C LEU A 443 7.07 24.60 16.88
N THR A 444 5.99 24.29 16.17
CA THR A 444 5.31 25.24 15.26
C THR A 444 4.54 26.35 15.99
N LEU A 445 4.22 26.16 17.26
CA LEU A 445 3.65 27.21 18.12
C LEU A 445 4.73 28.15 18.70
N GLY A 446 6.01 27.88 18.41
CA GLY A 446 7.13 28.69 18.87
C GLY A 446 7.76 28.23 20.20
N GLU A 447 7.39 27.06 20.72
CA GLU A 447 8.06 26.50 21.90
C GLU A 447 9.45 25.94 21.55
N SER A 448 10.41 26.08 22.46
CA SER A 448 11.72 25.42 22.32
C SER A 448 11.69 24.02 22.94
N ILE A 449 12.08 23.01 22.15
CA ILE A 449 12.18 21.63 22.63
C ILE A 449 13.62 21.16 22.37
N ASN A 450 14.30 20.70 23.42
CA ASN A 450 15.69 20.23 23.34
C ASN A 450 16.67 21.28 22.76
N ASN A 451 16.52 22.55 23.12
CA ASN A 451 17.30 23.69 22.59
C ASN A 451 17.18 23.89 21.06
N LEU A 452 16.13 23.35 20.43
CA LEU A 452 15.79 23.59 19.03
C LEU A 452 14.52 24.44 18.97
N HIS A 453 14.55 25.49 18.17
CA HIS A 453 13.40 26.35 17.84
C HIS A 453 13.16 26.34 16.33
N VAL A 454 11.91 26.53 15.93
CA VAL A 454 11.54 26.65 14.51
C VAL A 454 11.56 28.13 14.16
N GLU A 455 12.46 28.52 13.25
CA GLU A 455 12.57 29.91 12.76
C GLU A 455 11.60 30.22 11.62
N ALA A 456 11.29 29.21 10.82
CA ALA A 456 10.54 29.38 9.58
C ALA A 456 9.97 28.04 9.09
N LEU A 457 8.74 28.06 8.57
CA LEU A 457 8.06 26.89 8.03
C LEU A 457 7.24 27.28 6.79
N ARG A 458 7.18 26.38 5.80
CA ARG A 458 6.35 26.54 4.61
C ARG A 458 5.62 25.23 4.32
N THR A 459 4.30 25.30 4.19
CA THR A 459 3.43 24.14 3.91
C THR A 459 3.14 23.95 2.42
N GLU A 460 3.36 25.00 1.61
CA GLU A 460 2.98 25.07 0.19
C GLU A 460 4.19 24.90 -0.74
N TRP A 461 4.41 23.64 -1.15
CA TRP A 461 5.02 23.32 -2.44
C TRP A 461 4.11 22.30 -3.14
N PRO A 462 3.46 22.66 -4.26
CA PRO A 462 2.93 21.63 -5.14
C PRO A 462 4.12 20.80 -5.65
N PHE A 463 3.98 19.48 -5.55
CA PHE A 463 4.95 18.53 -6.12
C PHE A 463 5.02 18.63 -7.64
#